data_AF-A0A0E3LDT4-F1
#
_entry.id   AF-A0A0E3LDT4-F1
#
_cell.length_a   1.000
_cell.length_b   1.000
_cell.length_c   1.000
_cell.angle_alpha   90.00
_cell.angle_beta   90.00
_cell.angle_gamma   90.00
#
_symmetry.space_group_name_H-M   'P 1'
#
loop_
_entity.id
_entity.type
_entity.pdbx_description
1 polymer ?
#
loop_
_entity_poly.entity_id
_entity_poly.type
_entity_poly.pdbx_seq_one_letter_code
_entity_poly.pdbx_strand_id
1 'polypeptide(L)'
;MLAETCPKIEAIQLPKSYRRTVSKSIEMFLEMQKINLLEGDVWGHRKDINEYYNVSQNVLEKIQELKADRFSNEMIADKLSRESKLNSDMILYILSKKSLELS
;
A
#
# COMPACT_ATOMS: atom_id res chain seq x y z
N MET A 1 -19.19 2.12 -7.47
CA MET A 1 -17.72 2.34 -7.56
C MET A 1 -17.03 1.43 -6.54
N LEU A 2 -15.78 1.01 -6.77
CA LEU A 2 -15.03 0.14 -5.83
C LEU A 2 -15.01 0.70 -4.40
N ALA A 3 -14.93 2.04 -4.28
CA ALA A 3 -15.04 2.77 -3.02
C ALA A 3 -16.38 2.61 -2.29
N GLU A 4 -17.49 2.43 -3.02
CA GLU A 4 -18.84 2.25 -2.44
C GLU A 4 -19.09 0.79 -2.06
N THR A 5 -18.53 -0.15 -2.83
CA THR A 5 -18.72 -1.59 -2.60
C THR A 5 -17.75 -2.16 -1.56
N CYS A 6 -16.66 -1.45 -1.27
CA CYS A 6 -15.64 -1.87 -0.31
C CYS A 6 -15.45 -0.77 0.74
N PRO A 7 -16.32 -0.70 1.77
CA PRO A 7 -16.33 0.39 2.75
C PRO A 7 -15.09 0.45 3.65
N LYS A 8 -14.18 -0.52 3.54
CA LYS A 8 -12.93 -0.62 4.30
C LYS A 8 -11.69 -0.26 3.47
N ILE A 9 -11.85 0.22 2.23
CA ILE A 9 -10.70 0.70 1.46
C ILE A 9 -10.15 1.96 2.12
N GLU A 10 -8.86 1.94 2.42
CA GLU A 10 -8.17 3.09 3.03
C GLU A 10 -7.06 3.67 2.12
N ALA A 11 -6.59 2.88 1.15
CA ALA A 11 -5.60 3.32 0.17
C ALA A 11 -5.74 2.56 -1.14
N ILE A 12 -5.35 3.24 -2.23
CA ILE A 12 -5.24 2.69 -3.57
C ILE A 12 -3.87 3.11 -4.11
N GLN A 13 -3.08 2.11 -4.51
CA GLN A 13 -1.81 2.34 -5.20
C GLN A 13 -2.05 2.30 -6.71
N LEU A 14 -1.52 3.30 -7.43
CA LEU A 14 -1.61 3.39 -8.88
C LEU A 14 -0.21 3.52 -9.51
N PRO A 15 0.02 2.90 -10.69
CA PRO A 15 1.17 3.20 -11.52
C PRO A 15 1.31 4.69 -11.80
N LYS A 16 2.54 5.17 -11.91
CA LYS A 16 2.83 6.58 -12.24
C LYS A 16 2.14 7.06 -13.52
N SER A 17 2.03 6.20 -14.53
CA SER A 17 1.33 6.50 -15.78
C SER A 17 -0.17 6.74 -15.56
N TYR A 18 -0.81 5.93 -14.71
CA TYR A 18 -2.22 6.05 -14.38
C TYR A 18 -2.52 7.17 -13.39
N ARG A 19 -1.60 7.45 -12.45
CA ARG A 19 -1.76 8.56 -11.49
C ARG A 19 -1.97 9.90 -12.18
N ARG A 20 -1.33 10.10 -13.33
CA ARG A 20 -1.44 11.30 -14.18
C ARG A 20 -2.77 11.42 -14.92
N THR A 21 -3.46 10.31 -15.14
CA THR A 21 -4.76 10.29 -15.83
C THR A 21 -5.94 10.42 -14.87
N VAL A 22 -5.70 10.36 -13.56
CA VAL A 22 -6.74 10.58 -12.55
C VAL A 22 -7.19 12.04 -12.60
N SER A 23 -8.47 12.28 -12.86
CA SER A 23 -9.03 13.63 -12.89
C SER A 23 -9.05 14.24 -11.48
N LYS A 24 -9.02 15.57 -11.41
CA LYS A 24 -9.12 16.27 -10.12
C LYS A 24 -10.40 15.95 -9.35
N SER A 25 -11.51 15.74 -10.07
CA SER A 25 -12.79 15.33 -9.47
C SER A 25 -12.71 13.95 -8.80
N ILE A 26 -12.00 13.00 -9.39
CA ILE A 26 -11.80 11.67 -8.78
C ILE A 26 -10.89 11.77 -7.56
N GLU A 27 -9.83 12.57 -7.62
CA GLU A 27 -8.98 12.81 -6.44
C GLU A 27 -9.78 13.36 -5.27
N MET A 28 -10.59 14.40 -5.52
CA MET A 28 -11.43 15.01 -4.50
C MET A 28 -12.43 14.01 -3.92
N PHE A 29 -13.07 13.21 -4.77
CA PHE A 29 -14.01 12.18 -4.33
C PHE A 29 -13.32 11.16 -3.40
N LEU A 30 -12.15 10.65 -3.78
CA LEU A 30 -11.40 9.69 -2.97
C LEU A 30 -10.91 10.30 -1.65
N GLU A 31 -10.46 11.55 -1.68
CA GLU A 31 -10.08 12.32 -0.48
C GLU A 31 -11.26 12.49 0.48
N MET A 32 -12.46 12.80 -0.03
CA MET A 32 -13.68 12.88 0.78
C MET A 32 -14.04 11.54 1.43
N GLN A 33 -13.73 10.41 0.77
CA GLN A 33 -13.89 9.07 1.32
C GLN A 33 -12.73 8.64 2.24
N LYS A 34 -11.74 9.54 2.48
CA LYS A 34 -10.51 9.25 3.25
C LYS A 34 -9.68 8.10 2.67
N ILE A 35 -9.69 7.98 1.34
CA ILE A 35 -8.91 6.99 0.59
C ILE A 35 -7.62 7.64 0.10
N ASN A 36 -6.48 7.11 0.53
CA ASN A 36 -5.17 7.63 0.11
C ASN A 36 -4.79 7.09 -1.27
N LEU A 37 -4.44 7.99 -2.20
CA LEU A 37 -3.83 7.61 -3.47
C LEU A 37 -2.31 7.58 -3.33
N LEU A 38 -1.72 6.40 -3.50
CA LEU A 38 -0.27 6.17 -3.49
C LEU A 38 0.24 5.97 -4.92
N GLU A 39 1.42 6.50 -5.22
CA GLU A 39 2.10 6.23 -6.51
C GLU A 39 2.99 5.00 -6.36
N GLY A 40 2.87 4.06 -7.29
CA GLY A 40 3.76 2.90 -7.33
C GLY A 40 3.26 1.76 -8.19
N ASP A 41 4.19 1.01 -8.74
CA ASP A 41 3.91 -0.29 -9.36
C ASP A 41 4.16 -1.40 -8.34
N VAL A 42 3.33 -2.43 -8.36
CA VAL A 42 3.64 -3.67 -7.65
C VAL A 42 4.63 -4.46 -8.51
N TRP A 43 5.76 -4.84 -7.92
CA TRP A 43 6.88 -5.41 -8.66
C TRP A 43 6.50 -6.73 -9.32
N GLY A 44 6.88 -6.91 -10.59
CA GLY A 44 6.59 -8.12 -11.37
C GLY A 44 5.18 -8.22 -11.99
N HIS A 45 4.29 -7.24 -11.81
CA HIS A 45 2.94 -7.24 -12.40
C HIS A 45 2.87 -6.64 -13.82
N ARG A 46 3.64 -7.20 -14.76
CA ARG A 46 3.38 -6.98 -16.19
C ARG A 46 3.18 -8.30 -16.90
N LYS A 47 1.93 -8.80 -16.92
CA LYS A 47 1.32 -9.41 -18.12
C LYS A 47 -0.18 -9.72 -18.07
N ASP A 48 -0.84 -9.78 -16.91
CA ASP A 48 -2.27 -10.15 -16.86
C ASP A 48 -3.10 -9.17 -16.01
N ILE A 49 -4.19 -8.62 -16.57
CA ILE A 49 -4.76 -7.30 -16.25
C ILE A 49 -5.65 -7.26 -14.98
N ASN A 50 -5.78 -8.31 -14.16
CA ASN A 50 -6.71 -8.30 -13.02
C ASN A 50 -6.33 -9.22 -11.84
N GLU A 51 -5.05 -9.36 -11.49
CA GLU A 51 -4.70 -10.08 -10.26
C GLU A 51 -4.51 -9.12 -9.08
N TYR A 52 -5.43 -9.24 -8.12
CA TYR A 52 -5.33 -8.61 -6.81
C TYR A 52 -4.09 -9.15 -6.08
N TYR A 53 -3.16 -8.27 -5.68
CA TYR A 53 -2.06 -8.66 -4.81
C TYR A 53 -2.51 -8.67 -3.36
N ASN A 54 -2.69 -9.87 -2.79
CA ASN A 54 -2.89 -10.01 -1.35
C ASN A 54 -1.56 -9.86 -0.63
N VAL A 55 -1.50 -8.92 0.32
CA VAL A 55 -0.34 -8.80 1.22
C VAL A 55 -0.28 -10.07 2.07
N SER A 56 0.75 -10.88 1.85
CA SER A 56 0.91 -12.13 2.59
C SER A 56 1.17 -11.87 4.07
N GLN A 57 0.64 -12.74 4.93
CA GLN A 57 0.85 -12.66 6.39
C GLN A 57 2.33 -12.57 6.78
N ASN A 58 3.22 -13.28 6.06
CA ASN A 58 4.68 -13.22 6.26
C ASN A 58 5.23 -11.79 6.21
N VAL A 59 4.74 -10.94 5.30
CA VAL A 59 5.18 -9.54 5.21
C VAL A 59 4.75 -8.77 6.46
N LEU A 60 3.56 -9.04 7.00
CA LEU A 60 3.07 -8.40 8.21
C LEU A 60 3.85 -8.85 9.46
N GLU A 61 4.11 -10.15 9.57
CA GLU A 61 4.91 -10.73 10.66
C GLU A 61 6.33 -10.13 10.65
N LYS A 62 6.95 -10.06 9.47
CA LYS A 62 8.29 -9.47 9.33
C LYS A 62 8.34 -7.98 9.64
N ILE A 63 7.26 -7.24 9.35
CA ILE A 63 7.12 -5.85 9.81
C ILE A 63 7.14 -5.78 11.34
N GLN A 64 6.41 -6.67 12.02
CA GLN A 64 6.36 -6.70 13.48
C GLN A 64 7.71 -7.08 14.10
N GLU A 65 8.39 -8.10 13.55
CA GLU A 65 9.74 -8.50 13.97
C GLU A 65 10.73 -7.33 13.87
N LEU A 66 10.79 -6.67 12.72
CA LEU A 66 11.72 -5.56 12.51
C LEU A 66 11.36 -4.33 13.36
N LYS A 67 10.08 -4.10 13.64
CA LYS A 67 9.65 -3.08 14.60
C LYS A 67 10.08 -3.41 16.02
N ALA A 68 9.95 -4.67 16.45
CA ALA A 68 10.40 -5.12 17.77
C ALA A 68 11.91 -4.95 17.94
N ASP A 69 12.67 -5.18 16.86
CA ASP A 69 14.11 -4.96 16.76
C ASP A 69 14.52 -3.48 16.66
N ARG A 70 13.57 -2.53 16.78
CA ARG A 70 13.78 -1.07 16.78
C ARG A 70 14.35 -0.51 15.47
N PHE A 71 14.16 -1.18 14.34
CA PHE A 71 14.48 -0.60 13.03
C PHE A 71 13.59 0.61 12.75
N SER A 72 14.14 1.61 12.04
CA SER A 72 13.36 2.75 11.58
C SER A 72 12.39 2.32 10.48
N ASN A 73 11.25 3.02 10.36
CA ASN A 73 10.24 2.71 9.34
C ASN A 73 10.83 2.74 7.92
N GLU A 74 11.77 3.65 7.66
CA GLU A 74 12.46 3.80 6.38
C GLU A 74 13.36 2.57 6.09
N MET A 75 14.08 2.07 7.09
CA MET A 75 14.90 0.86 6.95
C MET A 75 14.03 -0.38 6.72
N ILE A 76 12.91 -0.48 7.43
CA ILE A 76 11.94 -1.58 7.24
C ILE A 76 11.38 -1.54 5.81
N ALA A 77 10.99 -0.36 5.33
CA ALA A 77 10.47 -0.18 3.98
C ALA A 77 11.50 -0.52 2.89
N ASP A 78 12.74 -0.08 3.04
CA ASP A 78 13.82 -0.42 2.10
C ASP A 78 14.10 -1.93 2.07
N LYS A 79 14.13 -2.60 3.23
CA LYS A 79 14.36 -4.05 3.31
C LYS A 79 13.21 -4.84 2.68
N LEU A 80 11.97 -4.55 3.09
CA LEU A 80 10.81 -5.30 2.64
C LEU A 80 10.42 -5.00 1.19
N SER A 81 10.76 -3.84 0.64
CA SER A 81 10.52 -3.55 -0.78
C SER A 81 11.38 -4.42 -1.71
N ARG A 82 12.51 -4.94 -1.22
CA ARG A 82 13.39 -5.86 -1.96
C ARG A 82 12.98 -7.32 -1.81
N GLU A 83 12.32 -7.65 -0.70
CA GLU A 83 11.93 -9.02 -0.35
C GLU A 83 10.47 -9.34 -0.70
N SER A 84 9.65 -8.32 -0.94
CA SER A 84 8.23 -8.44 -1.29
C SER A 84 7.95 -7.79 -2.65
N LYS A 85 6.71 -7.93 -3.15
CA LYS A 85 6.27 -7.22 -4.35
C LYS A 85 5.82 -5.78 -4.08
N LEU A 86 5.79 -5.36 -2.81
CA LEU A 86 5.33 -4.02 -2.41
C LEU A 86 6.45 -3.01 -2.56
N ASN A 87 6.10 -1.78 -2.94
CA ASN A 87 7.07 -0.69 -2.92
C ASN A 87 7.20 -0.10 -1.50
N SER A 88 8.24 0.72 -1.31
CA SER A 88 8.51 1.35 -0.01
C SER A 88 7.34 2.21 0.49
N ASP A 89 6.66 2.94 -0.40
CA ASP A 89 5.55 3.83 -0.03
C ASP A 89 4.35 3.06 0.54
N MET A 90 4.01 1.91 -0.03
CA MET A 90 2.95 1.05 0.49
C MET A 90 3.35 0.43 1.83
N ILE A 91 4.62 0.05 2.00
CA ILE A 91 5.12 -0.47 3.28
C ILE A 91 5.10 0.62 4.36
N LEU A 92 5.53 1.84 4.06
CA LEU A 92 5.44 2.98 4.95
C LEU A 92 4.00 3.30 5.32
N TYR A 93 3.08 3.22 4.34
CA TYR A 93 1.65 3.36 4.61
C TYR A 93 1.16 2.31 5.61
N ILE A 94 1.48 1.03 5.40
CA ILE A 94 1.14 -0.05 6.33
C ILE A 94 1.73 0.21 7.73
N LEU A 95 2.99 0.61 7.82
CA LEU A 95 3.68 0.93 9.09
C LEU A 95 3.05 2.10 9.86
N SER A 96 2.48 3.07 9.13
CA SER A 96 1.78 4.24 9.69
C SER A 96 0.42 3.88 10.29
N LYS A 97 -0.11 2.70 9.97
CA LYS A 97 -1.39 2.26 10.51
C LYS A 97 -1.24 1.76 11.93
N LYS A 98 -2.02 2.37 12.81
CA LYS A 98 -2.12 2.06 14.24
C LYS A 98 -2.61 0.62 14.51
N SER A 99 -3.16 -0.07 13.52
CA SER A 99 -3.69 -1.43 13.65
C SER A 99 -2.62 -2.52 13.79
N LEU A 100 -1.35 -2.22 13.56
CA LEU A 100 -0.24 -3.16 13.83
C LEU A 100 0.17 -3.23 15.31
N GLU A 101 -0.43 -2.38 16.16
CA GLU A 101 -0.09 -2.26 17.60
C GLU A 101 -0.85 -3.27 18.48
N LEU A 102 -1.68 -4.16 17.92
CA LEU A 102 -2.49 -5.09 18.70
C LEU A 102 -2.50 -6.48 18.05
N SER A 103 -1.59 -7.33 18.46
CA SER A 103 -1.73 -8.80 18.59
C SER A 103 -0.66 -9.30 19.55
#